data_AF-A0A9F2RBU2-F1
#
_entry.id   AF-A0A9F2RBU2-F1
#
_cell.length_a   1.000
_cell.length_b   1.000
_cell.length_c   1.000
_cell.angle_alpha   90.00
_cell.angle_beta   90.00
_cell.angle_gamma   90.00
#
_symmetry.space_group_name_H-M   'P 1'
#
loop_
_entity.id
_entity.type
_entity.pdbx_description
1 polymer ?
#
loop_
_entity_poly.entity_id
_entity_poly.type
_entity_poly.pdbx_seq_one_letter_code
_entity_poly.pdbx_strand_id
1 'polypeptide(L)'
;MIQTGDPTGTGMGGESIWGGEFEDEFHATLRHDRPYTLSMANAGPNTNGSQFFVTVVPTPWLDNKHSVFGRVTKGMEVVQRISNVKVNPKTDKPYEDVFCKGVLFFYSKNIPTEKRKSGRQTIYGWGLAFHDKEFKRKQPAKDVKEIQQLKETQLLQRILVKDNVERERSMKDTWQKSI
;
A
#
# COMPACT_ATOMS: atom_id res chain seq x y z
N MET A 1 -12.65 10.34 -1.68
CA MET A 1 -11.76 9.17 -1.87
C MET A 1 -11.05 9.34 -3.21
N ILE A 2 -10.03 8.53 -3.49
CA ILE A 2 -9.29 8.56 -4.76
C ILE A 2 -9.41 7.17 -5.38
N GLN A 3 -9.96 7.05 -6.59
CA GLN A 3 -10.16 5.78 -7.28
C GLN A 3 -9.21 5.63 -8.46
N THR A 4 -8.72 4.41 -8.69
CA THR A 4 -7.81 4.06 -9.77
C THR A 4 -7.94 2.56 -10.11
N GLY A 5 -7.06 2.03 -10.97
CA GLY A 5 -7.03 0.62 -11.33
C GLY A 5 -7.90 0.24 -12.53
N ASP A 6 -8.44 1.22 -13.27
CA ASP A 6 -9.06 1.00 -14.59
C ASP A 6 -8.04 1.29 -15.70
N PRO A 7 -7.57 0.27 -16.46
CA PRO A 7 -6.65 0.47 -17.58
C PRO A 7 -7.19 1.35 -18.70
N THR A 8 -8.52 1.45 -18.86
CA THR A 8 -9.17 2.26 -19.89
C THR A 8 -9.33 3.72 -19.47
N GLY A 9 -9.23 4.03 -18.17
CA GLY A 9 -9.42 5.38 -17.63
C GLY A 9 -10.84 5.94 -17.78
N THR A 10 -11.84 5.07 -17.97
CA THR A 10 -13.26 5.43 -18.15
C THR A 10 -14.06 5.38 -16.85
N GLY A 11 -13.57 4.63 -15.86
CA GLY A 11 -14.26 4.28 -14.62
C GLY A 11 -15.11 3.01 -14.73
N MET A 12 -15.21 2.40 -15.92
CA MET A 12 -16.06 1.23 -16.17
C MET A 12 -15.26 -0.01 -16.58
N GLY A 13 -13.95 0.12 -16.80
CA GLY A 13 -13.10 -0.98 -17.24
C GLY A 13 -12.32 -1.66 -16.12
N GLY A 14 -11.50 -2.63 -16.52
CA GLY A 14 -10.62 -3.38 -15.63
C GLY A 14 -11.18 -4.76 -15.26
N GLU A 15 -10.31 -5.76 -15.24
CA GLU A 15 -10.65 -7.14 -14.95
C GLU A 15 -9.69 -7.71 -13.91
N SER A 16 -10.14 -8.69 -13.15
CA SER A 16 -9.24 -9.41 -12.25
C SER A 16 -8.24 -10.26 -13.02
N ILE A 17 -7.25 -10.80 -12.31
CA ILE A 17 -6.28 -11.74 -12.88
C ILE A 17 -6.92 -13.04 -13.39
N TRP A 18 -8.17 -13.31 -13.01
CA TRP A 18 -8.93 -14.48 -13.43
C TRP A 18 -9.78 -14.24 -14.68
N GLY A 19 -9.73 -13.03 -15.26
CA GLY A 19 -10.49 -12.69 -16.48
C GLY A 19 -11.98 -12.44 -16.23
N GLY A 20 -12.36 -12.11 -14.99
CA GLY A 20 -13.74 -11.85 -14.60
C GLY A 20 -13.84 -11.17 -13.23
N GLU A 21 -15.05 -11.08 -12.71
CA GLU A 21 -15.32 -10.55 -11.37
C GLU A 21 -15.02 -11.60 -10.28
N PHE A 22 -14.74 -11.14 -9.06
CA PHE A 22 -14.56 -12.00 -7.90
C PHE A 22 -15.31 -11.51 -6.66
N GLU A 23 -15.46 -12.44 -5.70
CA GLU A 23 -16.25 -12.28 -4.48
C GLU A 23 -15.74 -11.20 -3.53
N ASP A 24 -16.65 -10.66 -2.72
CA ASP A 24 -16.31 -9.74 -1.64
C ASP A 24 -15.76 -10.49 -0.42
N GLU A 25 -14.73 -9.91 0.21
CA GLU A 25 -14.12 -10.42 1.43
C GLU A 25 -14.29 -9.41 2.58
N PHE A 26 -15.29 -9.64 3.44
CA PHE A 26 -15.56 -8.78 4.59
C PHE A 26 -15.06 -9.40 5.89
N HIS A 27 -14.42 -8.56 6.72
CA HIS A 27 -13.97 -8.96 8.05
C HIS A 27 -14.37 -7.93 9.10
N ALA A 28 -14.76 -8.38 10.30
CA ALA A 28 -15.31 -7.52 11.34
C ALA A 28 -14.37 -6.38 11.76
N THR A 29 -13.06 -6.61 11.67
CA THR A 29 -12.01 -5.65 12.05
C THR A 29 -11.54 -4.75 10.89
N LEU A 30 -11.90 -5.08 9.65
CA LEU A 30 -11.47 -4.33 8.48
C LEU A 30 -12.59 -3.34 8.10
N ARG A 31 -12.43 -2.10 8.54
CA ARG A 31 -13.44 -1.04 8.46
C ARG A 31 -12.86 0.24 7.87
N HIS A 32 -13.74 1.08 7.33
CA HIS A 32 -13.44 2.43 6.85
C HIS A 32 -13.54 3.45 7.98
N ASP A 33 -12.98 3.12 9.14
CA ASP A 33 -13.07 3.86 10.41
C ASP A 33 -12.13 5.08 10.51
N ARG A 34 -11.13 5.15 9.64
CA ARG A 34 -10.11 6.20 9.60
C ARG A 34 -9.62 6.38 8.15
N PRO A 35 -8.96 7.50 7.83
CA PRO A 35 -8.47 7.74 6.47
C PRO A 35 -7.42 6.72 6.03
N TYR A 36 -7.14 6.75 4.74
CA TYR A 36 -6.12 5.98 4.05
C TYR A 36 -6.37 4.47 3.97
N THR A 37 -7.62 4.05 4.17
CA THR A 37 -8.05 2.67 3.91
C THR A 37 -8.01 2.39 2.41
N LEU A 38 -7.48 1.22 2.04
CA LEU A 38 -7.41 0.72 0.67
C LEU A 38 -8.46 -0.38 0.48
N SER A 39 -9.34 -0.19 -0.51
CA SER A 39 -10.50 -1.06 -0.73
C SER A 39 -10.80 -1.26 -2.21
N MET A 40 -11.43 -2.39 -2.55
CA MET A 40 -11.85 -2.69 -3.92
C MET A 40 -13.06 -1.83 -4.32
N ALA A 41 -13.04 -1.29 -5.54
CA ALA A 41 -14.22 -0.71 -6.16
C ALA A 41 -15.02 -1.84 -6.85
N ASN A 42 -16.34 -1.75 -6.79
CA ASN A 42 -17.26 -2.73 -7.37
C ASN A 42 -18.53 -2.03 -7.89
N ALA A 43 -19.30 -2.71 -8.74
CA ALA A 43 -20.58 -2.26 -9.29
C ALA A 43 -21.79 -2.86 -8.54
N GLY A 44 -21.53 -3.56 -7.43
CA GLY A 44 -22.50 -4.36 -6.68
C GLY A 44 -21.81 -5.52 -5.96
N PRO A 45 -22.57 -6.32 -5.19
CA PRO A 45 -22.00 -7.45 -4.45
C PRO A 45 -21.25 -8.43 -5.37
N ASN A 46 -20.05 -8.83 -4.98
CA ASN A 46 -19.19 -9.81 -5.67
C ASN A 46 -18.78 -9.42 -7.11
N THR A 47 -18.67 -8.12 -7.39
CA THR A 47 -18.27 -7.59 -8.71
C THR A 47 -16.87 -6.95 -8.68
N ASN A 48 -15.94 -7.52 -7.90
CA ASN A 48 -14.59 -6.98 -7.79
C ASN A 48 -13.78 -7.27 -9.06
N GLY A 49 -13.14 -6.25 -9.62
CA GLY A 49 -12.28 -6.35 -10.81
C GLY A 49 -10.83 -5.95 -10.50
N SER A 50 -10.29 -4.97 -11.23
CA SER A 50 -8.97 -4.38 -10.93
C SER A 50 -9.03 -3.02 -10.25
N GLN A 51 -10.20 -2.39 -10.23
CA GLN A 51 -10.37 -1.05 -9.67
C GLN A 51 -10.32 -1.05 -8.14
N PHE A 52 -9.65 -0.07 -7.57
CA PHE A 52 -9.56 0.12 -6.13
C PHE A 52 -9.53 1.60 -5.77
N PHE A 53 -9.80 1.92 -4.52
CA PHE A 53 -9.76 3.28 -4.02
C PHE A 53 -9.05 3.41 -2.67
N VAL A 54 -8.57 4.62 -2.40
CA VAL A 54 -8.01 5.05 -1.13
C VAL A 54 -8.95 6.08 -0.49
N THR A 55 -9.38 5.82 0.75
CA THR A 55 -10.15 6.81 1.52
C THR A 55 -9.23 7.93 2.03
N VAL A 56 -9.74 9.16 2.11
CA VAL A 56 -9.00 10.31 2.67
C VAL A 56 -9.63 10.85 3.96
N VAL A 57 -10.79 10.30 4.31
CA VAL A 57 -11.57 10.55 5.53
C VAL A 57 -12.20 9.22 5.97
N PRO A 58 -12.67 9.09 7.21
CA PRO A 58 -13.53 7.96 7.61
C PRO A 58 -14.80 7.90 6.74
N THR A 59 -15.16 6.71 6.29
CA THR A 59 -16.33 6.48 5.41
C THR A 59 -17.09 5.21 5.80
N PRO A 60 -17.67 5.15 7.02
CA PRO A 60 -18.30 3.94 7.55
C PRO A 60 -19.48 3.40 6.71
N TRP A 61 -20.10 4.24 5.87
CA TRP A 61 -21.16 3.82 4.95
C TRP A 61 -20.69 2.88 3.82
N LEU A 62 -19.38 2.69 3.65
CA LEU A 62 -18.75 1.74 2.72
C LEU A 62 -18.47 0.37 3.37
N ASP A 63 -18.64 0.24 4.68
CA ASP A 63 -18.40 -1.02 5.39
C ASP A 63 -19.36 -2.11 4.93
N ASN A 64 -18.83 -3.33 4.75
CA ASN A 64 -19.54 -4.49 4.18
C ASN A 64 -20.14 -4.23 2.77
N LYS A 65 -19.64 -3.22 2.06
CA LYS A 65 -19.97 -2.97 0.64
C LYS A 65 -18.73 -3.03 -0.25
N HIS A 66 -17.58 -2.65 0.29
CA HIS A 66 -16.30 -2.68 -0.40
C HIS A 66 -15.28 -3.46 0.42
N SER A 67 -14.62 -4.41 -0.23
CA SER A 67 -13.62 -5.28 0.41
C SER A 67 -12.37 -4.49 0.77
N VAL A 68 -12.08 -4.38 2.06
CA VAL A 68 -10.87 -3.69 2.58
C VAL A 68 -9.71 -4.67 2.55
N PHE A 69 -8.66 -4.35 1.79
CA PHE A 69 -7.51 -5.25 1.63
C PHE A 69 -6.17 -4.62 2.05
N GLY A 70 -6.18 -3.34 2.47
CA GLY A 70 -4.96 -2.70 2.95
C GLY A 70 -5.16 -1.32 3.55
N ARG A 71 -4.05 -0.70 3.91
CA ARG A 71 -3.99 0.68 4.38
C ARG A 71 -2.65 1.30 4.01
N VAL A 72 -2.66 2.59 3.69
CA VAL A 72 -1.42 3.33 3.42
C VAL A 72 -0.63 3.45 4.72
N THR A 73 0.63 3.04 4.68
CA THR A 73 1.54 3.09 5.84
C THR A 73 2.60 4.17 5.72
N LYS A 74 2.88 4.64 4.50
CA LYS A 74 3.83 5.70 4.16
C LYS A 74 3.34 6.47 2.93
N GLY A 75 3.69 7.75 2.82
CA GLY A 75 3.31 8.57 1.66
C GLY A 75 1.90 9.16 1.75
N MET A 76 1.34 9.33 2.96
CA MET A 76 0.01 9.91 3.16
C MET A 76 -0.08 11.34 2.59
N GLU A 77 1.02 12.09 2.61
CA GLU A 77 1.14 13.41 1.99
C GLU A 77 0.96 13.37 0.46
N VAL A 78 1.37 12.28 -0.20
CA VAL A 78 1.15 12.08 -1.64
C VAL A 78 -0.31 11.79 -1.90
N VAL A 79 -0.95 10.92 -1.10
CA VAL A 79 -2.38 10.64 -1.18
C VAL A 79 -3.19 11.92 -1.00
N GLN A 80 -2.86 12.72 0.02
CA GLN A 80 -3.49 14.02 0.26
C GLN A 80 -3.29 14.98 -0.91
N ARG A 81 -2.09 15.04 -1.48
CA ARG A 81 -1.83 15.88 -2.67
C ARG A 81 -2.70 15.47 -3.86
N ILE A 82 -2.79 14.17 -4.15
CA ILE A 82 -3.63 13.66 -5.24
C ILE A 82 -5.10 13.99 -4.98
N SER A 83 -5.58 13.88 -3.74
CA SER A 83 -6.97 14.19 -3.40
C SER A 83 -7.36 15.66 -3.54
N ASN A 84 -6.37 16.57 -3.55
CA ASN A 84 -6.59 18.01 -3.67
C ASN A 84 -6.37 18.53 -5.10
N VAL A 85 -6.11 17.65 -6.07
CA VAL A 85 -6.01 18.04 -7.49
C VAL A 85 -7.36 18.57 -7.97
N LYS A 86 -7.34 19.57 -8.86
CA LYS A 86 -8.55 20.13 -9.45
C LYS A 86 -9.24 19.07 -10.32
N VAL A 87 -10.52 18.84 -10.05
CA VAL A 87 -11.36 17.89 -10.79
C VAL A 87 -12.47 18.60 -11.55
N ASN A 88 -12.95 17.97 -12.60
CA ASN A 88 -14.17 18.36 -13.27
C ASN A 88 -15.37 18.09 -12.34
N PRO A 89 -16.16 19.11 -11.96
CA PRO A 89 -17.25 18.95 -11.00
C PRO A 89 -18.41 18.08 -11.49
N LYS A 90 -18.47 17.74 -12.78
CA LYS A 90 -19.51 16.87 -13.35
C LYS A 90 -19.11 15.39 -13.37
N THR A 91 -17.81 15.09 -13.39
CA THR A 91 -17.31 13.72 -13.60
C THR A 91 -16.34 13.26 -12.52
N ASP A 92 -15.97 14.14 -11.59
CA ASP A 92 -14.93 13.94 -10.56
C ASP A 92 -13.56 13.51 -11.11
N LYS A 93 -13.36 13.63 -12.42
CA LYS A 93 -12.10 13.32 -13.09
C LYS A 93 -11.13 14.50 -12.96
N PRO A 94 -9.86 14.29 -12.58
CA PRO A 94 -8.83 15.32 -12.60
C PRO A 94 -8.72 16.02 -13.97
N TYR A 95 -8.49 17.34 -13.97
CA TYR A 95 -8.20 18.07 -15.21
C TYR A 95 -6.82 17.72 -15.78
N GLU A 96 -5.86 17.53 -14.88
CA GLU A 96 -4.53 17.03 -15.20
C GLU A 96 -4.45 15.58 -14.77
N ASP A 97 -4.10 14.71 -15.71
CA ASP A 97 -4.08 13.28 -15.45
C ASP A 97 -3.01 12.92 -14.41
N VAL A 98 -3.38 12.05 -13.47
CA VAL A 98 -2.51 11.51 -12.44
C VAL A 98 -2.33 10.01 -12.70
N PHE A 99 -1.14 9.62 -13.19
CA PHE A 99 -0.85 8.23 -13.55
C PHE A 99 0.06 7.53 -12.55
N CYS A 100 -0.22 6.25 -12.29
CA CYS A 100 0.69 5.37 -11.57
C CYS A 100 1.80 4.89 -12.51
N LYS A 101 3.02 5.42 -12.35
CA LYS A 101 4.17 5.06 -13.22
C LYS A 101 4.63 3.61 -13.06
N GLY A 102 4.43 3.02 -11.88
CA GLY A 102 4.87 1.66 -11.62
C GLY A 102 4.54 1.23 -10.20
N VAL A 103 4.52 -0.08 -9.99
CA VAL A 103 4.26 -0.71 -8.70
C VAL A 103 5.49 -1.52 -8.30
N LEU A 104 6.01 -1.25 -7.11
CA LEU A 104 7.11 -2.02 -6.53
C LEU A 104 6.59 -2.84 -5.35
N PHE A 105 6.84 -4.14 -5.41
CA PHE A 105 6.41 -5.07 -4.39
C PHE A 105 7.56 -5.42 -3.44
N PHE A 106 7.36 -5.14 -2.16
CA PHE A 106 8.30 -5.49 -1.10
C PHE A 106 7.78 -6.71 -0.34
N TYR A 107 8.58 -7.77 -0.33
CA TYR A 107 8.30 -8.95 0.48
C TYR A 107 8.95 -8.80 1.85
N SER A 108 8.14 -8.82 2.91
CA SER A 108 8.64 -8.95 4.28
C SER A 108 8.67 -10.43 4.67
N LYS A 109 9.81 -10.91 5.18
CA LYS A 109 9.96 -12.30 5.68
C LYS A 109 9.15 -12.58 6.96
N ASN A 110 8.55 -11.55 7.57
CA ASN A 110 7.87 -11.64 8.87
C ASN A 110 6.36 -11.34 8.79
N ILE A 111 5.67 -11.73 7.70
CA ILE A 111 4.21 -11.74 7.70
C ILE A 111 3.75 -12.92 8.57
N PRO A 112 2.91 -12.72 9.60
CA PRO A 112 2.38 -13.83 10.40
C PRO A 112 1.65 -14.81 9.49
N THR A 113 2.11 -16.05 9.42
CA THR A 113 1.39 -17.12 8.72
C THR A 113 0.27 -17.61 9.63
N GLU A 114 -0.98 -17.37 9.25
CA GLU A 114 -2.09 -18.06 9.90
C GLU A 114 -2.08 -19.52 9.46
N LYS A 115 -1.77 -20.42 10.39
CA LYS A 115 -1.81 -21.86 10.15
C LYS A 115 -3.27 -22.30 10.05
N ARG A 116 -3.85 -22.30 8.84
CA ARG A 116 -5.07 -23.10 8.59
C ARG A 116 -4.70 -24.58 8.58
N LYS A 117 -5.38 -25.38 9.41
CA LYS A 117 -5.39 -26.84 9.31
C LYS A 117 -6.03 -27.21 7.97
N SER A 118 -5.41 -28.15 7.25
CA SER A 118 -5.77 -28.71 5.94
C SER A 118 -5.45 -27.89 4.67
N GLY A 119 -4.19 -28.00 4.23
CA GLY A 119 -3.86 -28.53 2.90
C GLY A 119 -4.31 -27.77 1.64
N ARG A 120 -3.78 -26.55 1.43
CA ARG A 120 -3.28 -25.99 0.15
C ARG A 120 -2.87 -24.55 0.40
N GLN A 121 -1.61 -24.22 0.12
CA GLN A 121 -1.02 -22.91 0.41
C GLN A 121 -1.00 -22.07 -0.88
N THR A 122 -1.67 -20.93 -0.87
CA THR A 122 -1.44 -19.85 -1.84
C THR A 122 -1.60 -18.55 -1.05
N ILE A 123 -0.55 -17.71 -1.03
CA ILE A 123 -0.48 -16.49 -0.22
C ILE A 123 0.09 -15.38 -1.09
N TYR A 124 -0.68 -14.29 -1.26
CA TYR A 124 -0.18 -13.03 -1.81
C TYR A 124 -0.51 -11.91 -0.81
N GLY A 125 0.51 -11.37 -0.14
CA GLY A 125 0.41 -10.17 0.69
C GLY A 125 1.12 -9.02 -0.01
N TRP A 126 0.37 -8.04 -0.52
CA TRP A 126 0.91 -6.92 -1.29
C TRP A 126 0.98 -5.65 -0.44
N GLY A 127 2.18 -5.10 -0.25
CA GLY A 127 2.38 -3.75 0.26
C GLY A 127 2.73 -2.80 -0.88
N LEU A 128 1.83 -1.87 -1.21
CA LEU A 128 2.07 -0.78 -2.16
C LEU A 128 2.83 0.34 -1.45
N ALA A 129 4.03 0.67 -1.94
CA ALA A 129 4.74 1.90 -1.58
C ALA A 129 5.00 2.72 -2.84
N PHE A 130 4.43 3.92 -2.89
CA PHE A 130 4.73 4.88 -3.95
C PHE A 130 6.05 5.59 -3.61
N HIS A 131 7.02 5.53 -4.52
CA HIS A 131 8.24 6.32 -4.46
C HIS A 131 8.53 6.88 -5.85
N ASP A 132 8.60 8.21 -5.94
CA ASP A 132 9.09 8.93 -7.10
C ASP A 132 10.61 9.13 -6.98
N LYS A 133 11.33 8.85 -8.07
CA LYS A 133 12.64 9.40 -8.44
C LYS A 133 13.05 8.79 -9.78
N GLU A 134 12.85 9.56 -10.85
CA GLU A 134 13.50 9.38 -12.14
C GLU A 134 15.03 9.35 -11.96
N PHE A 135 15.61 8.16 -11.84
CA PHE A 135 17.06 8.00 -11.94
C PHE A 135 17.44 6.54 -12.21
N LYS A 136 17.59 6.19 -13.50
CA LYS A 136 18.65 5.32 -14.05
C LYS A 136 18.29 4.78 -15.44
N ARG A 137 18.61 5.57 -16.48
CA ARG A 137 19.29 5.03 -17.69
C ARG A 137 19.95 6.13 -18.50
N LYS A 138 21.16 6.48 -18.09
CA LYS A 138 22.37 6.70 -18.90
C LYS A 138 23.52 6.95 -17.91
N GLN A 139 24.38 5.95 -17.71
CA GLN A 139 25.63 6.15 -16.96
C GLN A 139 26.67 6.79 -17.89
N PRO A 140 27.44 7.77 -17.40
CA PRO A 140 28.86 7.50 -17.16
C PRO A 140 29.33 7.96 -15.77
N ALA A 141 30.58 7.61 -15.46
CA ALA A 141 31.15 7.49 -14.11
C ALA A 141 31.52 8.80 -13.38
N LYS A 142 31.63 8.67 -12.03
CA LYS A 142 32.28 9.54 -11.00
C LYS A 142 31.34 10.61 -10.42
N ASP A 143 31.07 10.62 -9.11
CA ASP A 143 32.02 10.97 -8.05
C ASP A 143 32.06 10.03 -6.81
N VAL A 144 33.28 9.74 -6.34
CA VAL A 144 33.57 8.81 -5.22
C VAL A 144 33.07 9.32 -3.86
N LYS A 145 32.93 10.64 -3.69
CA LYS A 145 32.43 11.25 -2.44
C LYS A 145 30.94 10.97 -2.20
N GLU A 146 30.13 10.92 -3.25
CA GLU A 146 28.68 10.68 -3.16
C GLU A 146 28.36 9.20 -2.84
N ILE A 147 29.18 8.28 -3.36
CA ILE A 147 29.12 6.86 -3.02
C ILE A 147 29.53 6.59 -1.56
N GLN A 148 30.49 7.35 -1.02
CA GLN A 148 30.91 7.23 0.37
C GLN A 148 29.79 7.68 1.32
N GLN A 149 29.11 8.79 1.00
CA GLN A 149 28.01 9.34 1.80
C GLN A 149 26.76 8.45 1.78
N LEU A 150 26.48 7.79 0.66
CA LEU A 150 25.43 6.77 0.56
C LEU A 150 25.74 5.51 1.38
N LYS A 151 27.02 5.10 1.46
CA LYS A 151 27.44 3.96 2.29
C LYS A 151 27.35 4.29 3.78
N GLU A 152 27.74 5.49 4.20
CA GLU A 152 27.59 5.95 5.59
C GLU A 152 26.11 6.05 5.99
N THR A 153 25.25 6.54 5.11
CA THR A 153 23.80 6.61 5.36
C THR A 153 23.17 5.22 5.49
N GLN A 154 23.58 4.24 4.68
CA GLN A 154 23.13 2.85 4.81
C GLN A 154 23.68 2.17 6.07
N LEU A 155 24.90 2.51 6.50
CA LEU A 155 25.49 1.96 7.72
C LEU A 155 24.78 2.52 8.96
N LEU A 156 24.48 3.82 8.99
CA LEU A 156 23.70 4.46 10.05
C LEU A 156 22.30 3.89 10.16
N GLN A 157 21.62 3.60 9.04
CA GLN A 157 20.32 2.93 9.06
C GLN A 157 20.41 1.50 9.62
N ARG A 158 21.49 0.77 9.34
CA ARG A 158 21.71 -0.57 9.92
C ARG A 158 22.04 -0.52 11.41
N ILE A 159 22.79 0.48 11.87
CA ILE A 159 23.11 0.67 13.29
C ILE A 159 21.83 1.04 14.06
N LEU A 160 21.04 1.98 13.56
CA LEU A 160 19.77 2.38 14.19
C LEU A 160 18.77 1.22 14.30
N VAL A 161 18.72 0.34 13.30
CA VAL A 161 17.89 -0.87 13.35
C VAL A 161 18.42 -1.88 14.37
N LYS A 162 19.74 -2.05 14.49
CA LYS A 162 20.34 -2.94 15.49
C LYS A 162 20.14 -2.45 16.92
N ASP A 163 20.34 -1.15 17.16
CA ASP A 163 20.15 -0.54 18.48
C ASP A 163 18.70 -0.64 18.95
N ASN A 164 17.73 -0.52 18.03
CA ASN A 164 16.32 -0.69 18.37
C ASN A 164 15.99 -2.16 18.72
N VAL A 165 16.56 -3.11 17.98
CA VAL A 165 16.39 -4.54 18.24
C VAL A 165 17.04 -4.96 19.56
N GLU A 166 18.23 -4.43 19.88
CA GLU A 166 18.91 -4.71 21.14
C GLU A 166 18.22 -4.06 22.35
N ARG A 167 17.70 -2.83 22.22
CA ARG A 167 16.88 -2.19 23.27
C ARG A 167 15.59 -2.96 23.51
N GLU A 168 14.92 -3.44 22.47
CA GLU A 168 13.72 -4.28 22.64
C GLU A 168 14.03 -5.62 23.31
N ARG A 169 15.21 -6.20 23.05
CA ARG A 169 15.66 -7.45 23.69
C ARG A 169 16.00 -7.23 25.16
N SER A 170 16.72 -6.15 25.47
CA SER A 170 17.04 -5.74 26.84
C SER A 170 15.79 -5.40 27.67
N MET A 171 14.78 -4.75 27.08
CA MET A 171 13.52 -4.47 27.76
C MET A 171 12.71 -5.74 28.07
N LYS A 172 12.75 -6.75 27.19
CA LYS A 172 12.11 -8.06 27.43
C LYS A 172 12.82 -8.87 28.51
N ASP A 173 14.15 -8.88 28.51
CA ASP A 173 14.94 -9.60 29.50
C ASP A 173 14.83 -8.98 30.91
N THR A 174 14.64 -7.66 31.00
CA THR A 174 14.44 -6.95 32.27
C THR A 174 13.04 -7.22 32.87
N TRP A 175 12.02 -7.35 32.00
CA TRP A 175 10.66 -7.73 32.40
C TRP A 175 10.57 -9.19 32.86
N GLN A 176 11.29 -10.12 32.23
CA GLN A 176 11.28 -11.54 32.62
C GLN A 176 12.01 -11.83 33.94
N LYS A 177 12.88 -10.94 34.42
CA LYS A 177 13.58 -11.07 35.71
C LYS A 177 12.82 -10.46 36.90
N SER A 178 11.71 -9.77 36.64
CA SER A 178 10.91 -9.05 37.65
C SER A 178 9.55 -9.70 37.93
N ILE A 179 9.37 -10.95 37.49
CA ILE A 179 8.21 -11.84 37.74
C ILE A 179 8.75 -13.12 38.38
#